data_AF-A0A967I9F6-F1
#
_entry.id   AF-A0A967I9F6-F1
#
_cell.length_a   1.000
_cell.length_b   1.000
_cell.length_c   1.000
_cell.angle_alpha   90.00
_cell.angle_beta   90.00
_cell.angle_gamma   90.00
#
_symmetry.space_group_name_H-M   'P 1'
#
loop_
_entity.id
_entity.type
_entity.pdbx_description
1 polymer ?
#
loop_
_entity_poly.entity_id
_entity_poly.type
_entity_poly.pdbx_seq_one_letter_code
_entity_poly.pdbx_strand_id
1 'polypeptide(L)' 'MVAGANRPEWTLCAFDDGKMVASFCTIPFTMRAVGRSIPMGGISAVGTVPEYRRRGLLRRLMTRGLAEMR' A
#
# COMPACT_ATOMS: atom_id res chain seq x y z
N MET A 1 12.06 -11.12 -4.94
CA MET A 1 11.67 -10.21 -6.05
C MET A 1 10.91 -9.04 -5.44
N VAL A 2 11.54 -7.88 -5.29
CA VAL A 2 10.82 -6.64 -4.92
C VAL A 2 10.41 -5.99 -6.23
N ALA A 3 9.11 -5.68 -6.41
CA ALA A 3 8.67 -4.96 -7.60
C ALA A 3 9.32 -3.57 -7.59
N GLY A 4 10.07 -3.22 -8.64
CA GLY A 4 10.77 -1.93 -8.75
C GLY A 4 9.86 -0.71 -8.65
N ALA A 5 8.55 -0.90 -8.80
CA ALA A 5 7.54 0.15 -8.63
C ALA A 5 7.25 0.51 -7.16
N ASN A 6 7.64 -0.32 -6.18
CA ASN A 6 7.37 -0.08 -4.76
C ASN A 6 8.39 0.90 -4.17
N ARG A 7 8.26 2.18 -4.49
CA ARG A 7 9.16 3.21 -3.96
C ARG A 7 8.91 3.43 -2.45
N PRO A 8 9.96 3.75 -1.66
CA PRO A 8 9.80 3.96 -0.21
C PRO A 8 8.78 5.04 0.16
N GLU A 9 8.74 6.15 -0.58
CA GLU A 9 7.79 7.26 -0.37
C GLU A 9 6.31 6.88 -0.59
N TRP A 10 6.07 5.74 -1.23
CA TRP A 10 4.74 5.22 -1.55
C TRP A 10 4.37 4.00 -0.70
N THR A 11 5.27 3.57 0.18
CA THR A 11 5.16 2.33 0.93
C THR A 11 5.02 2.61 2.42
N LEU A 12 3.90 2.17 2.99
CA LEU A 12 3.63 2.22 4.40
C LEU A 12 3.83 0.84 5.02
N CYS A 13 4.49 0.83 6.19
CA CYS A 13 4.77 -0.39 6.93
C CYS A 13 4.32 -0.24 8.38
N ALA A 14 3.83 -1.34 8.96
CA ALA A 14 3.62 -1.45 10.39
C ALA A 14 4.80 -2.23 10.99
N PHE A 15 5.32 -1.75 12.11
CA PHE A 15 6.43 -2.37 12.83
C PHE A 15 5.98 -2.79 14.22
N ASP A 16 6.47 -3.94 14.67
CA ASP A 16 6.41 -4.39 16.06
C ASP A 16 7.79 -4.89 16.47
N ASP A 17 8.32 -4.39 17.58
CA ASP A 17 9.68 -4.69 18.08
C ASP A 17 10.77 -4.63 16.99
N GLY A 18 10.77 -3.56 16.19
CA GLY A 18 11.71 -3.36 15.09
C GLY A 18 11.51 -4.26 13.86
N LYS A 19 10.55 -5.19 13.88
CA LYS A 19 10.23 -6.08 12.76
C LYS A 19 9.06 -5.53 11.97
N MET A 20 9.17 -5.53 10.64
CA MET A 20 8.06 -5.18 9.77
C MET A 20 7.00 -6.30 9.79
N VAL A 21 5.80 -5.99 10.27
CA VAL A 21 4.72 -6.97 10.45
C VAL A 21 3.58 -6.81 9.43
N ALA A 22 3.48 -5.66 8.78
CA ALA A 22 2.60 -5.47 7.64
C ALA A 22 3.18 -4.43 6.68
N SER A 23 2.83 -4.54 5.40
CA SER A 23 3.22 -3.59 4.35
C SER A 23 2.06 -3.34 3.40
N PHE A 24 2.07 -2.15 2.81
CA PHE A 24 1.12 -1.66 1.83
C PHE A 24 1.81 -0.59 0.97
N CYS A 25 1.75 -0.72 -0.35
CA CYS A 25 2.27 0.29 -1.26
C CYS A 25 1.15 0.84 -2.14
N THR A 26 1.10 2.16 -2.31
CA THR A 26 0.18 2.82 -3.25
C THR A 26 0.99 3.57 -4.29
N ILE A 27 0.94 3.13 -5.54
CA ILE A 27 1.74 3.64 -6.65
C ILE A 27 0.89 4.63 -7.46
N PRO A 28 1.25 5.92 -7.57
CA PRO A 28 0.51 6.84 -8.41
C PRO A 28 0.72 6.48 -9.88
N PHE A 29 -0.36 6.26 -10.61
CA PHE A 29 -0.32 6.01 -12.05
C PHE A 29 -1.58 6.56 -12.73
N THR A 30 -1.56 6.55 -14.05
CA THR A 30 -2.71 6.98 -14.86
C THR A 30 -3.32 5.76 -15.54
N MET A 31 -4.63 5.56 -15.33
CA MET A 31 -5.40 4.49 -15.96
C MET A 31 -6.33 5.04 -17.03
N ARG A 32 -6.46 4.31 -18.14
CA ARG A 32 -7.48 4.58 -19.16
C ARG A 32 -8.76 3.82 -18.78
N ALA A 33 -9.85 4.55 -18.53
CA ALA A 33 -11.17 3.97 -18.26
C ALA A 33 -12.28 4.78 -18.91
N VAL A 34 -13.24 4.10 -19.55
CA VAL A 34 -14.39 4.74 -20.23
C VAL A 34 -13.96 5.87 -21.18
N GLY A 35 -12.92 5.63 -21.98
CA GLY A 35 -12.40 6.62 -22.91
C GLY A 35 -11.67 7.82 -22.28
N ARG A 36 -11.51 7.88 -20.95
CA ARG A 36 -10.86 8.98 -20.21
C ARG A 36 -9.56 8.53 -19.53
N SER A 37 -8.66 9.48 -19.33
CA SER A 37 -7.44 9.31 -18.54
C SER A 37 -7.77 9.68 -17.09
N ILE A 38 -7.53 8.77 -16.14
CA ILE A 38 -7.91 8.93 -14.74
C ILE A 38 -6.67 8.73 -13.85
N PRO A 39 -6.30 9.71 -13.01
CA PRO A 39 -5.27 9.51 -12.00
C PRO A 39 -5.76 8.50 -10.95
N MET A 40 -4.90 7.54 -10.58
CA MET A 40 -5.25 6.43 -9.68
C MET A 40 -4.06 6.00 -8.83
N GLY A 41 -4.34 5.45 -7.64
CA GLY A 41 -3.39 4.73 -6.80
C GLY A 41 -3.43 3.22 -7.03
N GLY A 42 -2.35 2.66 -7.57
CA GLY A 42 -2.19 1.23 -7.79
C GLY A 42 -1.72 0.54 -6.52
N ILE A 43 -2.43 -0.49 -6.08
CA ILE A 43 -2.11 -1.17 -4.82
C ILE A 43 -1.15 -2.33 -5.08
N SER A 44 -0.04 -2.35 -4.34
CA SER A 44 1.01 -3.38 -4.41
C SER A 44 1.57 -3.68 -3.01
N ALA A 45 2.45 -4.68 -2.93
CA ALA A 45 3.18 -5.06 -1.70
C ALA A 45 2.28 -5.24 -0.46
N VAL A 46 1.07 -5.76 -0.64
CA VAL A 46 0.10 -5.95 0.43
C VAL A 46 0.41 -7.23 1.19
N GLY A 47 0.76 -7.12 2.46
CA GLY A 47 1.09 -8.27 3.27
C GLY A 47 0.94 -8.03 4.76
N THR A 48 0.62 -9.08 5.50
CA THR A 48 0.65 -9.10 6.96
C THR A 48 1.11 -10.49 7.39
N VAL A 49 2.12 -10.53 8.26
CA VAL A 49 2.60 -11.81 8.82
C VAL A 49 1.45 -12.54 9.54
N PRO A 50 1.36 -13.87 9.42
CA PRO A 50 0.19 -14.64 9.87
C PRO A 50 -0.26 -14.35 11.30
N GLU A 51 0.69 -14.18 12.22
CA GLU A 51 0.48 -13.96 13.65
C GLU A 51 -0.19 -12.61 13.95
N TYR A 52 -0.08 -11.65 13.02
CA TYR A 52 -0.58 -10.28 13.15
C TYR A 52 -1.86 -10.03 12.35
N ARG A 53 -2.41 -11.06 11.70
CA ARG A 53 -3.67 -10.96 10.97
C ARG A 53 -4.84 -10.67 11.91
N ARG A 54 -5.90 -10.06 11.37
CA ARG A 54 -7.13 -9.68 12.10
C ARG A 54 -6.94 -8.66 13.23
N ARG A 55 -5.77 -7.99 13.30
CA ARG A 55 -5.50 -6.89 14.25
C ARG A 55 -5.73 -5.49 13.66
N GLY A 56 -6.29 -5.40 12.45
CA GLY A 56 -6.60 -4.12 11.80
C GLY A 56 -5.41 -3.35 11.22
N LEU A 57 -4.19 -3.90 11.28
CA LEU A 57 -2.97 -3.23 10.77
C LEU A 57 -3.10 -2.83 9.31
N LEU A 58 -3.48 -3.77 8.43
CA LEU A 58 -3.59 -3.49 7.01
C LEU A 58 -4.68 -2.45 6.70
N ARG A 59 -5.82 -2.50 7.41
CA ARG A 59 -6.89 -1.50 7.27
C ARG A 59 -6.35 -0.09 7.56
N ARG A 60 -5.57 0.07 8.63
CA ARG A 60 -4.96 1.37 9.00
C ARG A 60 -3.98 1.86 7.93
N LEU A 61 -3.12 0.97 7.42
CA LEU A 61 -2.17 1.32 6.36
C LEU A 61 -2.89 1.74 5.07
N MET A 62 -3.90 0.97 4.63
CA MET A 62 -4.71 1.28 3.45
C MET A 62 -5.45 2.60 3.57
N THR A 63 -6.14 2.84 4.70
CA THR A 63 -6.87 4.10 4.92
C THR A 63 -5.92 5.29 4.85
N ARG A 64 -4.73 5.19 5.43
CA ARG A 64 -3.73 6.26 5.39
C ARG A 64 -3.21 6.49 3.98
N GLY A 65 -2.69 5.46 3.30
CA GLY A 65 -2.07 5.65 1.99
C GLY A 65 -3.06 6.08 0.91
N LEU A 66 -4.32 5.63 0.97
CA LEU A 66 -5.35 6.14 0.06
C LEU A 66 -5.77 7.58 0.37
N ALA A 67 -5.76 8.00 1.64
CA ALA A 67 -6.02 9.40 2.00
C ALA A 67 -4.92 10.34 1.51
N GLU A 68 -3.66 9.89 1.50
CA GLU A 68 -2.50 10.63 0.97
C GLU A 68 -2.52 10.74 -0.57
N MET A 69 -3.37 9.98 -1.26
CA MET A 69 -3.51 9.98 -2.73
C MET A 69 -4.66 10.83 -3.27
N ARG A 70 -5.45 11.45 -2.39
CA ARG A 70 -6.55 12.34 -2.77
C ARG A 70 -6.02 13.73 -3.14
#